data_AF-A0A7V8WVP2-F1
#
_entry.id   AF-A0A7V8WVP2-F1
#
_cell.length_a   1.000
_cell.length_b   1.000
_cell.length_c   1.000
_cell.angle_alpha   90.00
_cell.angle_beta   90.00
_cell.angle_gamma   90.00
#
_symmetry.space_group_name_H-M   'P 1'
#
loop_
_entity.id
_entity.type
_entity.pdbx_description
1 polymer ?
#
loop_
_entity_poly.entity_id
_entity_poly.type
_entity_poly.pdbx_seq_one_letter_code
_entity_poly.pdbx_strand_id
1 'polypeptide(L)'
;MIMVKNKEPDSVYFLKLVLYLIIGAQWLRITKSGLQIPIPIGLIIGILFARTDHFQIDRKVEYAILLVAMFVGFWLPLGLEIVIR
;
A
#
# COMPACT_ATOMS: atom_id res chain seq x y z
N MET A 1 7.59 34.76 -18.69
CA MET A 1 8.15 33.77 -17.76
C MET A 1 7.23 32.54 -17.78
N ILE A 2 7.56 31.51 -18.56
CA ILE A 2 6.75 30.29 -18.62
C ILE A 2 7.23 29.38 -17.48
N MET A 3 6.35 29.06 -16.54
CA MET A 3 6.67 28.18 -15.42
C MET A 3 6.70 26.74 -15.95
N VAL A 4 7.90 26.20 -16.20
CA VAL A 4 8.08 24.79 -16.55
C VAL A 4 7.80 23.97 -15.30
N LYS A 5 6.61 23.35 -15.25
CA LYS A 5 6.25 22.40 -14.20
C LYS A 5 7.17 21.18 -14.36
N ASN A 6 8.15 21.03 -13.47
CA ASN A 6 9.03 19.86 -13.43
C ASN A 6 8.15 18.63 -13.20
N LYS A 7 7.84 17.91 -14.28
CA LYS A 7 7.22 16.58 -14.20
C LYS A 7 8.28 15.64 -13.67
N GLU A 8 7.89 14.80 -12.72
CA GLU A 8 8.75 13.70 -12.32
C GLU A 8 9.02 12.78 -13.52
N PRO A 9 10.20 12.12 -13.56
CA PRO A 9 10.46 11.10 -14.56
C PRO A 9 9.41 9.99 -14.45
N ASP A 10 8.87 9.53 -15.58
CA ASP A 10 7.84 8.49 -15.63
C ASP A 10 8.25 7.19 -14.91
N SER A 11 9.56 6.90 -14.86
CA SER A 11 10.12 5.76 -14.12
C SER A 11 9.95 5.88 -12.60
N VAL A 12 10.10 7.09 -12.04
CA VAL A 12 9.92 7.34 -10.61
C VAL A 12 8.45 7.22 -10.24
N TYR A 13 7.57 7.76 -11.09
CA TYR A 13 6.13 7.60 -10.95
C TYR A 13 5.73 6.12 -10.92
N PHE A 14 6.17 5.34 -11.90
CA PHE A 14 5.87 3.92 -11.98
C PHE A 14 6.39 3.13 -10.77
N LEU A 15 7.64 3.39 -10.36
CA LEU A 15 8.23 2.76 -9.17
C LEU A 15 7.35 3.01 -7.94
N LYS A 16 6.85 4.23 -7.77
CA LYS A 16 5.97 4.58 -6.66
C LYS A 16 4.67 3.77 -6.65
N LEU A 17 4.04 3.60 -7.81
CA LEU A 17 2.83 2.78 -7.93
C LEU A 17 3.10 1.33 -7.54
N VAL A 18 4.24 0.78 -7.97
CA VAL A 18 4.67 -0.58 -7.61
C VAL A 18 4.89 -0.70 -6.10
N LEU A 19 5.52 0.30 -5.47
CA LEU A 19 5.72 0.31 -4.02
C LEU A 19 4.39 0.35 -3.27
N TYR A 20 3.44 1.19 -3.69
CA TYR A 20 2.11 1.21 -3.08
C TYR A 20 1.35 -0.10 -3.26
N LEU A 21 1.50 -0.77 -4.40
CA LEU A 21 0.91 -2.09 -4.62
C LEU A 21 1.49 -3.14 -3.67
N ILE A 22 2.83 -3.21 -3.57
CA ILE A 22 3.51 -4.16 -2.68
C ILE A 22 3.14 -3.89 -1.22
N ILE A 23 3.18 -2.63 -0.79
CA ILE A 23 2.84 -2.23 0.58
C ILE A 23 1.37 -2.52 0.86
N GLY A 24 0.45 -2.10 -0.01
CA GLY A 24 -1.00 -2.27 0.18
C GLY A 24 -1.44 -3.73 0.29
N ALA A 25 -0.72 -4.64 -0.36
CA ALA A 25 -1.02 -6.08 -0.32
C ALA A 25 -0.59 -6.77 1.00
N GLN A 26 0.11 -6.09 1.91
CA GLN A 26 0.58 -6.71 3.14
C GLN A 26 -0.52 -6.86 4.19
N TRP A 27 -0.69 -8.08 4.69
CA TRP A 27 -1.59 -8.41 5.79
C TRP A 27 -0.82 -8.96 6.98
N LEU A 28 -1.30 -8.67 8.19
CA LEU A 28 -0.87 -9.32 9.42
C LEU A 28 -1.98 -10.28 9.85
N ARG A 29 -1.68 -11.56 9.90
CA ARG A 29 -2.64 -12.59 10.30
C ARG A 29 -2.23 -13.15 11.65
N ILE A 30 -3.05 -12.88 12.67
CA ILE A 30 -2.81 -13.39 14.02
C ILE A 30 -3.72 -14.59 14.23
N THR A 31 -3.14 -15.75 14.43
CA THR A 31 -3.86 -17.01 14.65
C THR A 31 -3.71 -17.43 16.11
N LYS A 32 -4.83 -17.54 16.83
CA LYS A 32 -4.88 -18.02 18.21
C LYS A 32 -6.00 -19.05 18.38
N SER A 33 -5.65 -20.25 18.82
CA SER A 33 -6.60 -21.34 19.10
C SER A 33 -7.59 -21.62 17.94
N GLY A 34 -7.11 -21.52 16.70
CA GLY A 34 -7.92 -21.73 15.49
C GLY A 34 -8.70 -20.51 14.98
N LEU A 35 -8.72 -19.39 15.72
CA LEU A 35 -9.26 -18.12 15.23
C LEU A 35 -8.15 -17.32 14.55
N GLN A 36 -8.38 -16.92 13.30
CA GLN A 36 -7.46 -16.04 12.56
C GLN A 36 -8.07 -14.63 12.44
N ILE A 37 -7.30 -13.63 12.85
CA ILE A 37 -7.67 -12.21 12.74
C ILE A 37 -6.74 -11.56 11.71
N PRO A 38 -7.23 -11.28 10.49
CA PRO A 38 -6.46 -10.58 9.48
C PRO A 38 -6.56 -9.05 9.67
N ILE A 39 -5.40 -8.39 9.73
CA ILE A 39 -5.27 -6.94 9.90
C ILE A 39 -4.56 -6.39 8.65
N PRO A 40 -5.15 -5.43 7.90
CA PRO A 40 -4.56 -4.88 6.69
C PRO A 40 -3.48 -3.84 7.02
N ILE A 41 -2.36 -4.30 7.61
CA ILE A 41 -1.26 -3.41 8.02
C ILE A 41 -0.66 -2.64 6.85
N GLY A 42 -0.67 -3.22 5.67
CA GLY A 42 -0.20 -2.63 4.43
C GLY A 42 -0.99 -1.39 4.03
N LEU A 43 -2.32 -1.45 4.13
CA LEU A 43 -3.18 -0.29 3.87
C LEU A 43 -2.89 0.85 4.86
N ILE A 44 -2.76 0.52 6.15
CA ILE A 44 -2.52 1.52 7.20
C ILE A 44 -1.19 2.24 6.94
N ILE A 45 -0.11 1.47 6.72
CA ILE A 45 1.22 2.02 6.43
C ILE A 45 1.18 2.82 5.13
N GLY A 46 0.58 2.29 4.07
CA GLY A 46 0.49 2.96 2.77
C GLY A 46 -0.24 4.30 2.84
N ILE A 47 -1.34 4.39 3.61
CA ILE A 47 -2.06 5.66 3.82
C ILE A 47 -1.18 6.67 4.56
N LEU A 48 -0.40 6.24 5.55
CA LEU A 48 0.53 7.14 6.26
C LEU A 48 1.59 7.69 5.30
N PHE A 49 2.19 6.84 4.47
CA PHE A 49 3.15 7.27 3.43
C PHE A 49 2.53 8.24 2.43
N ALA A 50 1.33 7.93 1.91
CA ALA A 50 0.60 8.78 0.96
C ALA A 50 0.19 10.15 1.55
N ARG A 51 0.13 10.29 2.87
CA ARG A 51 -0.18 11.56 3.55
C ARG A 51 1.06 12.44 3.75
N THR A 52 2.21 11.83 4.01
CA THR A 52 3.46 12.58 4.22
C THR A 52 4.04 13.11 2.90
N ASP A 53 3.73 12.44 1.80
CA ASP A 53 4.24 12.80 0.49
C ASP A 53 3.55 14.02 -0.12
N HIS A 54 4.33 15.06 -0.40
CA HIS A 54 3.91 16.26 -1.12
C HIS A 54 4.22 16.16 -2.63
N PHE A 55 4.21 14.95 -3.20
CA PHE A 55 4.50 14.75 -4.62
C PHE A 55 3.32 15.11 -5.51
N GLN A 56 3.61 15.42 -6.78
CA GLN A 56 2.63 15.88 -7.78
C GLN A 56 1.66 14.80 -8.28
N ILE A 57 1.59 13.65 -7.61
CA ILE A 57 0.68 12.56 -7.93
C ILE A 57 -0.67 12.86 -7.29
N ASP A 58 -1.74 12.66 -8.04
CA ASP A 58 -3.07 12.68 -7.46
C ASP A 58 -3.18 11.56 -6.42
N ARG A 59 -3.17 11.94 -5.14
CA ARG A 59 -3.39 11.07 -3.96
C ARG A 59 -4.52 10.05 -4.13
N LYS A 60 -5.51 10.35 -4.99
CA LYS A 60 -6.60 9.44 -5.36
C LYS A 60 -6.10 8.14 -6.01
N VAL A 61 -5.08 8.21 -6.87
CA VAL A 61 -4.49 7.05 -7.54
C VAL A 61 -3.74 6.18 -6.53
N GLU A 62 -2.97 6.79 -5.63
CA GLU A 62 -2.26 6.06 -4.57
C GLU A 62 -3.22 5.31 -3.66
N TYR A 63 -4.31 5.97 -3.21
CA TYR A 63 -5.35 5.33 -2.42
C TYR A 63 -6.09 4.22 -3.19
N ALA A 64 -6.36 4.42 -4.48
CA ALA A 64 -7.00 3.39 -5.30
C ALA A 64 -6.13 2.14 -5.39
N ILE A 65 -4.83 2.28 -5.64
CA ILE A 65 -3.89 1.17 -5.70
C ILE A 65 -3.79 0.47 -4.35
N LEU A 66 -3.68 1.23 -3.25
CA LEU A 66 -3.65 0.66 -1.91
C LEU A 66 -4.90 -0.15 -1.57
N LEU A 67 -6.09 0.35 -1.92
CA LEU A 67 -7.35 -0.35 -1.69
C LEU A 67 -7.47 -1.62 -2.54
N VAL A 68 -7.11 -1.54 -3.83
CA VAL A 68 -7.11 -2.70 -4.73
C VAL A 68 -6.11 -3.75 -4.25
N ALA A 69 -4.90 -3.35 -3.89
CA ALA A 69 -3.87 -4.24 -3.38
C ALA A 69 -4.29 -4.90 -2.06
N MET A 70 -4.89 -4.15 -1.14
CA MET A 70 -5.45 -4.69 0.09
C MET A 70 -6.52 -5.75 -0.20
N PHE A 71 -7.47 -5.44 -1.08
CA PHE A 71 -8.58 -6.33 -1.39
C PHE A 71 -8.11 -7.62 -2.08
N VAL A 72 -7.20 -7.50 -3.06
CA VAL A 72 -6.60 -8.66 -3.72
C VAL A 72 -5.75 -9.45 -2.72
N GLY A 73 -4.87 -8.78 -1.97
CA GLY A 73 -3.99 -9.39 -0.98
C GLY A 73 -4.71 -10.14 0.14
N PHE A 74 -5.97 -9.80 0.43
CA PHE A 74 -6.80 -10.54 1.39
C PHE A 74 -6.95 -12.02 1.04
N TRP A 75 -6.99 -12.34 -0.25
CA TRP A 75 -7.17 -13.72 -0.74
C TRP A 75 -5.85 -14.47 -0.93
N LEU A 76 -4.71 -13.77 -0.82
CA LEU A 76 -3.40 -14.37 -0.98
C LEU A 76 -2.70 -14.54 0.39
N PRO A 77 -1.79 -15.52 0.52
CA PRO A 77 -0.94 -15.66 1.71
C PRO A 77 0.21 -14.64 1.69
N LEU A 78 -0.14 -13.35 1.59
CA LEU A 78 0.82 -12.24 1.58
C LEU A 78 0.91 -11.58 2.96
N GLY A 79 2.13 -11.22 3.34
CA GLY A 79 2.44 -10.56 4.60
C GLY A 79 2.95 -11.51 5.68
N LEU A 80 2.57 -11.25 6.93
CA LEU A 80 3.11 -11.95 8.10
C LEU A 80 2.01 -12.75 8.80
N GLU A 81 2.34 -13.97 9.21
CA GLU A 81 1.48 -14.81 10.03
C GLU A 81 2.13 -15.06 11.39
N ILE A 82 1.41 -14.69 12.46
CA ILE A 82 1.84 -14.91 13.84
C ILE A 82 0.89 -15.94 14.45
N VAL A 83 1.44 -17.10 14.82
CA VAL A 83 0.68 -18.18 15.46
C VAL A 83 1.01 -18.22 16.94
N ILE A 84 0.00 -18.01 17.78
CA ILE A 84 0.10 -18.09 19.24
C ILE A 84 -0.58 -19.39 19.67
N ARG A 85 0.22 -20.31 20.23
CA ARG A 85 -0.25 -21.61 20.73
C ARG A 85 -0.78 -21.50 22.16
#